data_AF-A0AAU9JK14-F1
#
_entry.id   AF-A0AAU9JK14-F1
#
_cell.length_a   1.000
_cell.length_b   1.000
_cell.length_c   1.000
_cell.angle_alpha   90.00
_cell.angle_beta   90.00
_cell.angle_gamma   90.00
#
_symmetry.space_group_name_H-M   'P 1'
#
loop_
_entity.id
_entity.type
_entity.pdbx_description
1 polymer ?
#
loop_
_entity_poly.entity_id
_entity_poly.type
_entity_poly.pdbx_seq_one_letter_code
_entity_poly.pdbx_strand_id
1 'polypeptide(L)'
;MSRNNQSFARPSSFHLNDFDFRDFLDLPQPQPLGAQEAQHETEELYSTKKSTGRKQIVDTKILNRFESLSKPKPPKKEYLRCKMIRGHKRVNRQIEKGIIPKRTLNVFSAQAKSFWDRLTKTFTQYKNILSQESKTEAGPKTDGKTKRKAEEDGLPKSFNGKFCRKYFEPIEVRESYFYYTDYVFSEFDPDILSKKFKLRCCRAPQHSSECMNSWKLLKFYVQKIMFDNIGIEPWLAVESTNDVSNFSLPQNKMVEKGIDEIIDVCEPEEINAEPLCLFKEVDDEDIDPDLFFGF
;
A
#
# COMPACT_ATOMS: atom_id res chain seq x y z
N MET A 1 -17.76 -24.43 -56.39
CA MET A 1 -16.77 -24.23 -55.32
C MET A 1 -17.52 -23.85 -54.06
N SER A 2 -17.78 -24.84 -53.20
CA SER A 2 -18.61 -24.70 -52.00
C SER A 2 -17.85 -23.94 -50.91
N ARG A 3 -18.49 -22.91 -50.33
CA ARG A 3 -17.97 -22.20 -49.15
C ARG A 3 -18.44 -22.93 -47.90
N ASN A 4 -17.48 -23.46 -47.15
CA ASN A 4 -17.68 -24.03 -45.82
C ASN A 4 -18.09 -22.93 -44.85
N ASN A 5 -19.30 -23.03 -44.29
CA ASN A 5 -19.69 -22.32 -43.08
C ASN A 5 -19.24 -23.16 -41.88
N GLN A 6 -18.15 -22.76 -41.24
CA GLN A 6 -17.79 -23.26 -39.91
C GLN A 6 -18.54 -22.43 -38.86
N SER A 7 -19.54 -23.06 -38.25
CA SER A 7 -20.24 -22.61 -37.06
C SER A 7 -19.31 -22.69 -35.85
N PHE A 8 -19.01 -21.56 -35.23
CA PHE A 8 -18.38 -21.53 -33.91
C PHE A 8 -19.44 -21.81 -32.84
N ALA A 9 -19.25 -22.91 -32.12
CA ALA A 9 -20.03 -23.22 -30.92
C ALA A 9 -19.78 -22.16 -29.84
N ARG A 10 -20.85 -21.64 -29.25
CA ARG A 10 -20.77 -20.79 -28.05
C ARG A 10 -20.27 -21.63 -26.87
N PRO A 11 -19.30 -21.16 -26.07
CA PRO A 11 -18.98 -21.83 -24.83
C PRO A 11 -20.15 -21.67 -23.85
N SER A 12 -20.50 -22.81 -23.25
CA SER A 12 -21.39 -22.98 -22.11
C SER A 12 -21.10 -21.93 -21.03
N SER A 13 -22.14 -21.20 -20.62
CA SER A 13 -22.14 -20.36 -19.43
C SER A 13 -21.78 -21.19 -18.20
N PHE A 14 -20.58 -21.01 -17.65
CA PHE A 14 -20.28 -21.44 -16.31
C PHE A 14 -20.98 -20.48 -15.33
N HIS A 15 -22.03 -20.98 -14.68
CA HIS A 15 -22.59 -20.34 -13.49
C HIS A 15 -21.60 -20.55 -12.33
N LEU A 16 -20.83 -19.51 -12.01
CA LEU A 16 -20.10 -19.40 -10.75
C LEU A 16 -21.07 -18.89 -9.70
N ASN A 17 -21.90 -19.77 -9.14
CA ASN A 17 -22.78 -19.43 -8.02
C ASN A 17 -23.13 -20.63 -7.10
N ASP A 18 -22.24 -21.62 -7.01
CA ASP A 18 -22.38 -22.72 -6.05
C ASP A 18 -21.08 -22.94 -5.26
N PHE A 19 -20.66 -21.93 -4.50
CA PHE A 19 -19.68 -22.12 -3.43
C PHE A 19 -20.28 -21.54 -2.15
N ASP A 20 -21.06 -22.38 -1.46
CA ASP A 20 -21.71 -22.03 -0.21
C ASP A 20 -20.69 -22.15 0.93
N PHE A 21 -20.42 -21.02 1.60
CA PHE A 21 -19.47 -20.91 2.72
C PHE A 21 -19.96 -21.68 3.97
N ARG A 22 -21.20 -22.20 3.94
CA ARG A 22 -21.83 -22.96 5.04
C ARG A 22 -21.34 -24.41 5.15
N ASP A 23 -20.72 -24.97 4.12
CA ASP A 23 -20.17 -26.33 4.16
C ASP A 23 -18.92 -26.48 5.05
N PHE A 24 -18.43 -25.37 5.64
CA PHE A 24 -17.27 -25.37 6.54
C PHE A 24 -17.62 -25.39 8.04
N LEU A 25 -18.91 -25.37 8.40
CA LEU A 25 -19.36 -25.27 9.81
C LEU A 25 -19.70 -26.61 10.48
N ASP A 26 -19.62 -27.74 9.77
CA ASP A 26 -19.91 -29.08 10.31
C ASP A 26 -18.67 -29.97 10.49
N LEU A 27 -17.48 -29.38 10.65
CA LEU A 27 -16.31 -30.16 11.08
C LEU A 27 -16.40 -30.46 12.58
N PRO A 28 -16.15 -31.72 13.00
CA PRO A 28 -16.20 -32.10 14.41
C PRO A 28 -15.20 -31.26 15.22
N GLN A 29 -15.72 -30.59 16.24
CA GLN A 29 -14.94 -29.82 17.20
C GLN A 29 -13.80 -30.69 17.76
N PRO A 30 -12.54 -30.24 17.70
CA PRO A 30 -11.44 -30.97 18.31
C PRO A 30 -11.67 -31.06 19.82
N GLN A 31 -11.63 -32.29 20.33
CA GLN A 31 -11.72 -32.57 21.76
C GLN A 31 -10.58 -31.84 22.50
N PRO A 32 -10.85 -31.24 23.68
CA PRO A 32 -9.85 -30.50 24.43
C PRO A 32 -8.76 -31.45 24.94
N LEU A 33 -7.63 -31.47 24.25
CA LEU A 33 -6.40 -32.10 24.73
C LEU A 33 -5.71 -31.14 25.71
N GLY A 34 -5.71 -31.54 26.98
CA GLY A 34 -4.70 -31.27 28.01
C GLY A 34 -4.11 -29.86 28.08
N ALA A 35 -4.66 -29.02 28.95
CA ALA A 35 -4.20 -27.66 29.26
C ALA A 35 -2.91 -27.59 30.12
N GLN A 36 -1.88 -28.41 29.87
CA GLN A 36 -0.66 -28.40 30.72
C GLN A 36 0.70 -28.42 29.99
N GLU A 37 0.77 -28.43 28.65
CA GLU A 37 2.06 -28.43 27.94
C GLU A 37 2.34 -27.17 27.07
N ALA A 38 1.41 -26.22 27.00
CA ALA A 38 1.54 -25.03 26.13
C ALA A 38 2.17 -23.79 26.79
N GLN A 39 2.77 -23.91 27.98
CA GLN A 39 3.39 -22.77 28.70
C GLN A 39 4.93 -22.76 28.68
N HIS A 40 5.58 -23.71 27.99
CA HIS A 40 7.05 -23.77 27.97
C HIS A 40 7.70 -23.27 26.65
N GLU A 41 6.92 -22.91 25.63
CA GLU A 41 7.46 -22.47 24.32
C GLU A 41 7.33 -20.96 24.05
N THR A 42 6.60 -20.19 24.86
CA THR A 42 6.47 -18.73 24.68
C THR A 42 7.43 -17.89 25.51
N GLU A 43 8.15 -18.47 26.49
CA GLU A 43 9.14 -17.75 27.31
C GLU A 43 10.59 -17.79 26.76
N GLU A 44 10.90 -18.60 25.75
CA GLU A 44 12.27 -18.70 25.22
C GLU A 44 12.71 -17.54 24.31
N LEU A 45 11.88 -16.51 24.10
CA LEU A 45 12.24 -15.31 23.34
C LEU A 45 12.85 -14.18 24.20
N TYR A 46 12.93 -14.34 25.52
CA TYR A 46 13.50 -13.36 26.45
C TYR A 46 14.73 -13.86 27.22
N SER A 47 15.49 -14.81 26.64
CA SER A 47 16.84 -15.10 27.13
C SER A 47 17.75 -13.89 26.90
N THR A 48 17.85 -13.04 27.92
CA THR A 48 18.66 -11.81 27.95
C THR A 48 20.14 -12.13 28.07
N LYS A 49 20.73 -12.71 27.02
CA LYS A 49 22.17 -12.56 26.80
C LYS A 49 22.40 -11.09 26.48
N LYS A 50 23.12 -10.38 27.37
CA LYS A 50 23.56 -8.98 27.18
C LYS A 50 24.51 -8.91 25.98
N SER A 51 23.97 -8.95 24.76
CA SER A 51 24.75 -8.68 23.56
C SER A 51 25.06 -7.18 23.57
N THR A 52 26.34 -6.85 23.55
CA THR A 52 26.90 -5.49 23.43
C THR A 52 26.67 -4.87 22.03
N GLY A 53 25.61 -5.31 21.33
CA GLY A 53 25.28 -4.89 19.98
C GLY A 53 24.43 -3.62 19.96
N ARG A 54 24.63 -2.80 18.91
CA ARG A 54 23.77 -1.66 18.60
C ARG A 54 22.33 -2.15 18.40
N LYS A 55 21.37 -1.61 19.17
CA LYS A 55 19.93 -1.93 19.03
C LYS A 55 19.52 -1.74 17.56
N GLN A 56 19.01 -2.80 16.94
CA GLN A 56 18.58 -2.76 15.55
C GLN A 56 17.33 -1.87 15.43
N ILE A 57 17.41 -0.88 14.55
CA ILE A 57 16.32 0.08 14.28
C ILE A 57 15.12 -0.67 13.68
N VAL A 58 13.91 -0.34 14.13
CA VAL A 58 12.64 -1.00 13.73
C VAL A 58 12.51 -1.11 12.20
N ASP A 59 12.79 -0.03 11.47
CA ASP A 59 12.77 -0.01 10.00
C ASP A 59 13.59 -1.14 9.38
N THR A 60 14.81 -1.35 9.89
CA THR A 60 15.73 -2.32 9.34
C THR A 60 15.18 -3.73 9.53
N LYS A 61 14.48 -3.99 10.64
CA LYS A 61 13.81 -5.28 10.87
C LYS A 61 12.70 -5.52 9.85
N ILE A 62 11.88 -4.50 9.56
CA ILE A 62 10.78 -4.63 8.58
C ILE A 62 11.36 -4.85 7.18
N LEU A 63 12.34 -4.05 6.75
CA LEU A 63 12.92 -4.17 5.40
C LEU A 63 13.69 -5.47 5.19
N ASN A 64 14.29 -6.02 6.24
CA ASN A 64 15.00 -7.31 6.17
C ASN A 64 14.06 -8.51 5.95
N ARG A 65 12.74 -8.33 6.07
CA ARG A 65 11.75 -9.36 5.69
C ARG A 65 11.55 -9.46 4.18
N PHE A 66 12.17 -8.57 3.41
CA PHE A 66 12.05 -8.52 1.96
C PHE A 66 13.41 -8.66 1.30
N GLU A 67 13.40 -9.18 0.08
CA GLU A 67 14.55 -9.18 -0.81
C GLU A 67 14.14 -8.56 -2.16
N SER A 68 15.03 -7.80 -2.81
CA SER A 68 14.76 -7.33 -4.17
C SER A 68 14.68 -8.52 -5.14
N LEU A 69 13.77 -8.46 -6.12
CA LEU A 69 13.68 -9.50 -7.15
C LEU A 69 14.94 -9.56 -8.03
N SER A 70 15.62 -8.43 -8.23
CA SER A 70 16.82 -8.35 -9.05
C SER A 70 18.09 -8.79 -8.32
N LYS A 71 18.13 -8.63 -6.99
CA LYS A 71 19.31 -8.91 -6.15
C LYS A 71 18.81 -9.39 -4.79
N PRO A 72 19.28 -10.54 -4.27
CA PRO A 72 18.81 -11.11 -2.99
C PRO A 72 19.38 -10.32 -1.80
N LYS A 73 18.99 -9.05 -1.70
CA LYS A 73 19.37 -8.10 -0.67
C LYS A 73 18.13 -7.33 -0.21
N PRO A 74 18.04 -6.97 1.07
CA PRO A 74 16.99 -6.11 1.57
C PRO A 74 16.91 -4.79 0.79
N PRO A 75 15.69 -4.28 0.51
CA PRO A 75 15.54 -2.98 -0.12
C PRO A 75 16.08 -1.87 0.79
N LYS A 76 16.68 -0.84 0.19
CA LYS A 76 17.08 0.36 0.92
C LYS A 76 15.85 1.17 1.33
N LYS A 77 15.87 1.85 2.48
CA LYS A 77 14.79 2.77 2.91
C LYS A 77 14.42 3.78 1.82
N GLU A 78 15.44 4.34 1.18
CA GLU A 78 15.31 5.32 0.11
C GLU A 78 14.64 4.77 -1.15
N TYR A 79 14.82 3.48 -1.45
CA TYR A 79 14.14 2.83 -2.57
C TYR A 79 12.62 2.89 -2.38
N LEU A 80 12.13 2.55 -1.19
CA LEU A 80 10.71 2.60 -0.89
C LEU A 80 10.16 4.02 -0.89
N ARG A 81 10.87 4.97 -0.27
CA ARG A 81 10.49 6.39 -0.29
C ARG A 81 10.33 6.90 -1.72
N CYS A 82 11.35 6.68 -2.55
CA CYS A 82 11.34 7.02 -3.96
C CYS A 82 10.16 6.39 -4.69
N LYS A 83 9.95 5.08 -4.50
CA LYS A 83 8.91 4.32 -5.19
C LYS A 83 7.50 4.82 -4.83
N MET A 84 7.22 5.01 -3.55
CA MET A 84 5.93 5.49 -3.08
C MET A 84 5.66 6.94 -3.48
N ILE A 85 6.62 7.86 -3.28
CA ILE A 85 6.44 9.28 -3.63
C ILE A 85 6.25 9.44 -5.14
N ARG A 86 7.05 8.75 -5.96
CA ARG A 86 6.88 8.78 -7.43
C ARG A 86 5.53 8.25 -7.87
N GLY A 87 5.10 7.15 -7.26
CA GLY A 87 3.80 6.55 -7.51
C GLY A 87 2.65 7.51 -7.18
N HIS A 88 2.73 8.18 -6.03
CA HIS A 88 1.75 9.19 -5.60
C HIS A 88 1.70 10.37 -6.58
N LYS A 89 2.85 11.01 -6.87
CA LYS A 89 2.94 12.09 -7.86
C LYS A 89 2.38 11.66 -9.23
N ARG A 90 2.61 10.42 -9.64
CA ARG A 90 2.09 9.87 -10.89
C ARG A 90 0.56 9.77 -10.87
N VAL A 91 -0.03 9.24 -9.81
CA VAL A 91 -1.49 9.17 -9.65
C VAL A 91 -2.11 10.56 -9.74
N ASN A 92 -1.55 11.53 -9.03
CA ASN A 92 -2.06 12.91 -9.06
C ASN A 92 -2.08 13.50 -10.47
N ARG A 93 -1.00 13.30 -11.25
CA ARG A 93 -0.97 13.72 -12.67
C ARG A 93 -1.95 12.96 -13.56
N GLN A 94 -2.28 11.71 -13.20
CA GLN A 94 -3.26 10.91 -13.94
C GLN A 94 -4.67 11.40 -13.63
N ILE A 95 -4.99 11.66 -12.37
CA ILE A 95 -6.25 12.27 -11.93
C ILE A 95 -6.44 13.64 -12.60
N GLU A 96 -5.40 14.49 -12.61
CA GLU A 96 -5.44 15.81 -13.25
C GLU A 96 -5.83 15.73 -14.74
N LYS A 97 -5.41 14.66 -15.42
CA LYS A 97 -5.70 14.39 -16.83
C LYS A 97 -6.97 13.56 -17.06
N GLY A 98 -7.63 13.11 -16.00
CA GLY A 98 -8.78 12.19 -16.10
C GLY A 98 -8.40 10.79 -16.60
N ILE A 99 -7.15 10.34 -16.39
CA ILE A 99 -6.65 9.04 -16.85
C ILE A 99 -6.73 8.02 -15.71
N ILE A 100 -7.35 6.86 -15.99
CA ILE A 100 -7.31 5.70 -15.08
C ILE A 100 -6.03 4.90 -15.35
N PRO A 101 -5.20 4.62 -14.33
CA PRO A 101 -3.96 3.90 -14.51
C PRO A 101 -4.17 2.41 -14.83
N LYS A 102 -3.68 2.01 -16.00
CA LYS A 102 -3.72 0.61 -16.51
C LYS A 102 -2.45 -0.20 -16.21
N ARG A 103 -1.36 0.44 -15.77
CA ARG A 103 -0.02 -0.19 -15.66
C ARG A 103 0.71 0.25 -14.39
N THR A 104 1.76 -0.51 -14.02
CA THR A 104 2.77 -0.21 -12.99
C THR A 104 2.34 -0.48 -11.53
N LEU A 105 2.78 0.34 -10.57
CA LEU A 105 2.41 0.23 -9.16
C LEU A 105 0.93 0.56 -8.93
N ASN A 106 0.37 1.39 -9.82
CA ASN A 106 -0.93 2.00 -9.68
C ASN A 106 -1.98 1.32 -10.58
N VAL A 107 -1.88 0.01 -10.85
CA VAL A 107 -2.91 -0.65 -11.68
C VAL A 107 -4.24 -0.58 -10.94
N PHE A 108 -5.27 -0.06 -11.61
CA PHE A 108 -6.62 0.03 -11.07
C PHE A 108 -7.29 -1.34 -11.02
N SER A 109 -8.06 -1.58 -9.95
CA SER A 109 -8.91 -2.75 -9.76
C SER A 109 -10.22 -2.37 -9.09
N ALA A 110 -11.22 -3.25 -9.15
CA ALA A 110 -12.51 -3.03 -8.51
C ALA A 110 -12.38 -2.75 -7.00
N GLN A 111 -11.48 -3.48 -6.31
CA GLN A 111 -11.17 -3.28 -4.89
C GLN A 111 -10.53 -1.91 -4.61
N ALA A 112 -9.86 -1.32 -5.61
CA ALA A 112 -9.20 -0.02 -5.49
C ALA A 112 -10.14 1.18 -5.74
N LYS A 113 -11.37 0.93 -6.20
CA LYS A 113 -12.30 1.98 -6.67
C LYS A 113 -12.62 3.02 -5.58
N SER A 114 -13.00 2.57 -4.39
CA SER A 114 -13.34 3.49 -3.29
C SER A 114 -12.17 4.39 -2.89
N PHE A 115 -10.94 3.85 -2.89
CA PHE A 115 -9.73 4.63 -2.62
C PHE A 115 -9.38 5.58 -3.78
N TRP A 116 -9.61 5.16 -5.02
CA TRP A 116 -9.45 6.03 -6.19
C TRP A 116 -10.41 7.21 -6.16
N ASP A 117 -11.66 6.99 -5.77
CA ASP A 117 -12.67 8.05 -5.64
C ASP A 117 -12.27 9.04 -4.54
N ARG A 118 -11.80 8.54 -3.38
CA ARG A 118 -11.26 9.37 -2.29
C ARG A 118 -10.03 10.17 -2.73
N LEU A 119 -9.11 9.57 -3.46
CA LEU A 119 -7.95 10.25 -4.05
C LEU A 119 -8.38 11.35 -5.02
N THR A 120 -9.34 11.06 -5.90
CA THR A 120 -9.83 12.01 -6.90
C THR A 120 -10.54 13.20 -6.24
N LYS A 121 -11.34 12.93 -5.21
CA LYS A 121 -11.98 13.96 -4.39
C LYS A 121 -10.94 14.84 -3.69
N THR A 122 -9.97 14.23 -3.02
CA THR A 122 -8.89 14.93 -2.30
C THR A 122 -8.06 15.78 -3.27
N PHE A 123 -7.72 15.23 -4.44
CA PHE A 123 -6.99 15.95 -5.48
C PHE A 123 -7.77 17.16 -5.98
N THR A 124 -9.07 17.00 -6.26
CA THR A 124 -9.93 18.10 -6.71
C THR A 124 -10.02 19.21 -5.65
N GLN A 125 -10.15 18.83 -4.38
CA GLN A 125 -10.22 19.75 -3.25
C GLN A 125 -8.94 20.58 -3.08
N TYR A 126 -7.76 19.97 -3.23
CA TYR A 126 -6.46 20.63 -3.02
C TYR A 126 -5.64 20.77 -4.31
N LYS A 127 -6.32 20.95 -5.45
CA LYS A 127 -5.73 20.91 -6.80
C LYS A 127 -4.47 21.76 -6.94
N ASN A 128 -4.50 22.99 -6.44
CA ASN A 128 -3.38 23.93 -6.58
C ASN A 128 -2.09 23.39 -5.94
N ILE A 129 -2.18 22.86 -4.72
CA ILE A 129 -1.05 22.33 -3.96
C ILE A 129 -0.57 21.02 -4.58
N LEU A 130 -1.49 20.09 -4.84
CA LEU A 130 -1.15 18.75 -5.31
C LEU A 130 -0.64 18.75 -6.76
N SER A 131 -1.16 19.61 -7.64
CA SER A 131 -0.62 19.80 -8.99
C SER A 131 0.81 20.35 -8.94
N GLN A 132 1.09 21.32 -8.06
CA GLN A 132 2.44 21.89 -7.90
C GLN A 132 3.43 20.82 -7.40
N GLU A 133 3.09 20.10 -6.34
CA GLU A 133 3.96 19.08 -5.74
C GLU A 133 4.17 17.85 -6.62
N SER A 134 3.24 17.59 -7.55
CA SER A 134 3.29 16.43 -8.45
C SER A 134 4.11 16.66 -9.72
N LYS A 135 4.61 17.88 -9.96
CA LYS A 135 5.54 18.17 -11.06
C LYS A 135 6.85 17.36 -10.90
N THR A 136 7.39 16.91 -12.03
CA THR A 136 8.69 16.20 -12.07
C THR A 136 9.84 17.11 -11.66
N GLU A 137 9.75 18.39 -11.99
CA GLU A 137 10.70 19.44 -11.61
C GLU A 137 10.81 19.59 -10.08
N ALA A 138 9.69 19.40 -9.36
CA ALA A 138 9.65 19.41 -7.90
C ALA A 138 10.27 18.14 -7.26
N GLY A 139 10.78 17.19 -8.04
CA GLY A 139 11.51 16.01 -7.55
C GLY A 139 13.01 16.23 -7.39
N PRO A 140 13.73 15.30 -6.72
CA PRO A 140 15.19 15.33 -6.62
C PRO A 140 15.85 15.20 -7.99
N LYS A 141 17.18 15.45 -8.08
CA LYS A 141 17.93 15.40 -9.36
C LYS A 141 17.75 14.08 -10.14
N THR A 142 17.41 12.99 -9.46
CA THR A 142 17.14 11.67 -10.06
C THR A 142 15.76 11.54 -10.72
N ASP A 143 14.87 12.54 -10.60
CA ASP A 143 13.44 12.49 -10.95
C ASP A 143 13.08 13.07 -12.33
N GLY A 144 13.93 12.83 -13.33
CA GLY A 144 13.70 13.19 -14.73
C GLY A 144 14.89 12.80 -15.63
N LYS A 145 14.62 12.49 -16.91
CA LYS A 145 15.65 12.10 -17.90
C LYS A 145 16.46 13.28 -18.44
N THR A 146 15.98 14.52 -18.29
CA THR A 146 16.58 15.67 -18.98
C THR A 146 17.59 16.37 -18.08
N LYS A 147 18.80 16.59 -18.63
CA LYS A 147 19.89 17.40 -18.09
C LYS A 147 19.35 18.75 -17.55
N ARG A 148 18.91 18.81 -16.29
CA ARG A 148 18.75 20.10 -15.61
C ARG A 148 20.14 20.74 -15.65
N LYS A 149 20.24 22.00 -16.10
CA LYS A 149 21.52 22.72 -16.05
C LYS A 149 22.10 22.53 -14.66
N ALA A 150 23.38 22.18 -14.58
CA ALA A 150 24.05 21.76 -13.35
C ALA A 150 24.03 22.82 -12.23
N GLU A 151 23.50 24.02 -12.53
CA GLU A 151 23.62 25.27 -11.79
C GLU A 151 22.61 25.47 -10.65
N GLU A 152 21.59 24.62 -10.48
CA GLU A 152 20.78 24.68 -9.24
C GLU A 152 21.51 23.97 -8.09
N ASP A 153 22.46 24.71 -7.51
CA ASP A 153 23.06 24.44 -6.21
C ASP A 153 21.98 24.55 -5.14
N GLY A 154 21.49 23.40 -4.67
CA GLY A 154 20.49 23.34 -3.59
C GLY A 154 19.47 22.22 -3.73
N LEU A 155 19.27 21.68 -4.94
CA LEU A 155 18.35 20.56 -5.12
C LEU A 155 18.89 19.27 -4.50
N PRO A 156 18.05 18.53 -3.74
CA PRO A 156 18.46 17.26 -3.16
C PRO A 156 18.80 16.25 -4.27
N LYS A 157 19.89 15.51 -4.05
CA LYS A 157 20.38 14.50 -5.01
C LYS A 157 19.47 13.27 -5.08
N SER A 158 18.62 13.05 -4.08
CA SER A 158 17.89 11.80 -3.92
C SER A 158 16.66 11.95 -2.99
N PHE A 159 15.90 10.88 -2.80
CA PHE A 159 14.73 10.83 -1.89
C PHE A 159 15.17 10.65 -0.42
N ASN A 160 16.11 11.48 0.01
CA ASN A 160 16.63 11.48 1.36
C ASN A 160 15.62 12.09 2.36
N GLY A 161 15.96 12.05 3.66
CA GLY A 161 15.08 12.57 4.71
C GLY A 161 14.73 14.05 4.55
N LYS A 162 15.67 14.89 4.08
CA LYS A 162 15.44 16.32 3.83
C LYS A 162 14.40 16.55 2.73
N PHE A 163 14.53 15.84 1.62
CA PHE A 163 13.54 15.90 0.54
C PHE A 163 12.17 15.41 1.01
N CYS A 164 12.11 14.24 1.65
CA CYS A 164 10.85 13.67 2.11
C CYS A 164 10.15 14.59 3.12
N ARG A 165 10.91 15.21 4.04
CA ARG A 165 10.37 16.18 4.99
C ARG A 165 9.70 17.34 4.26
N LYS A 166 10.38 17.95 3.28
CA LYS A 166 9.81 19.05 2.47
C LYS A 166 8.56 18.61 1.70
N TYR A 167 8.61 17.43 1.07
CA TYR A 167 7.48 16.92 0.28
C TYR A 167 6.23 16.69 1.14
N PHE A 168 6.40 16.18 2.36
CA PHE A 168 5.31 15.88 3.29
C PHE A 168 4.97 17.03 4.26
N GLU A 169 5.57 18.21 4.07
CA GLU A 169 5.28 19.39 4.89
C GLU A 169 3.81 19.84 4.77
N PRO A 170 3.23 19.96 3.56
CA PRO A 170 1.81 20.28 3.42
C PRO A 170 0.93 19.13 3.93
N ILE A 171 -0.10 19.46 4.70
CA ILE A 171 -1.03 18.45 5.24
C ILE A 171 -1.86 17.80 4.14
N GLU A 172 -2.16 18.54 3.08
CA GLU A 172 -2.90 18.10 1.90
C GLU A 172 -2.15 17.00 1.15
N VAL A 173 -0.81 17.10 1.09
CA VAL A 173 0.03 16.04 0.52
C VAL A 173 -0.02 14.78 1.38
N ARG A 174 -0.04 14.93 2.71
CA ARG A 174 -0.13 13.80 3.65
C ARG A 174 -1.48 13.10 3.56
N GLU A 175 -2.57 13.86 3.52
CA GLU A 175 -3.94 13.33 3.33
C GLU A 175 -4.04 12.56 2.00
N SER A 176 -3.63 13.17 0.89
CA SER A 176 -3.62 12.50 -0.42
C SER A 176 -2.72 11.25 -0.42
N TYR A 177 -1.55 11.33 0.24
CA TYR A 177 -0.63 10.20 0.34
C TYR A 177 -1.18 9.04 1.18
N PHE A 178 -1.97 9.33 2.22
CA PHE A 178 -2.65 8.32 3.02
C PHE A 178 -3.59 7.48 2.15
N TYR A 179 -4.51 8.13 1.43
CA TYR A 179 -5.41 7.42 0.50
C TYR A 179 -4.66 6.73 -0.63
N TYR A 180 -3.55 7.31 -1.09
CA TYR A 180 -2.69 6.68 -2.09
C TYR A 180 -2.09 5.37 -1.58
N THR A 181 -1.69 5.33 -0.32
CA THR A 181 -1.14 4.13 0.27
C THR A 181 -2.20 3.05 0.38
N ASP A 182 -3.41 3.38 0.82
CA ASP A 182 -4.51 2.41 0.83
C ASP A 182 -4.87 1.92 -0.57
N TYR A 183 -4.87 2.82 -1.56
CA TYR A 183 -5.05 2.47 -2.97
C TYR A 183 -3.99 1.47 -3.48
N VAL A 184 -2.71 1.67 -3.16
CA VAL A 184 -1.64 0.74 -3.60
C VAL A 184 -1.82 -0.66 -3.00
N PHE A 185 -2.27 -0.71 -1.75
CA PHE A 185 -2.45 -1.93 -0.96
C PHE A 185 -3.90 -2.44 -0.95
N SER A 186 -4.78 -1.97 -1.85
CA SER A 186 -6.19 -2.37 -1.88
C SER A 186 -6.36 -3.85 -2.22
N GLU A 187 -5.57 -4.35 -3.17
CA GLU A 187 -5.43 -5.78 -3.47
C GLU A 187 -4.31 -6.35 -2.61
N PHE A 188 -4.69 -6.83 -1.43
CA PHE A 188 -3.75 -7.30 -0.42
C PHE A 188 -3.32 -8.76 -0.66
N ASP A 189 -2.69 -9.00 -1.81
CA ASP A 189 -2.19 -10.31 -2.23
C ASP A 189 -0.65 -10.28 -2.39
N PRO A 190 0.11 -11.21 -1.78
CA PRO A 190 1.57 -11.18 -1.82
C PRO A 190 2.17 -11.32 -3.22
N ASP A 191 1.55 -12.04 -4.15
CA ASP A 191 2.02 -12.18 -5.52
C ASP A 191 1.86 -10.85 -6.28
N ILE A 192 0.70 -10.22 -6.12
CA ILE A 192 0.41 -8.90 -6.70
C ILE A 192 1.34 -7.84 -6.12
N LEU A 193 1.49 -7.80 -4.79
CA LEU A 193 2.37 -6.85 -4.10
C LEU A 193 3.85 -7.09 -4.46
N SER A 194 4.29 -8.34 -4.58
CA SER A 194 5.65 -8.67 -5.02
C SER A 194 5.94 -8.11 -6.41
N LYS A 195 5.00 -8.26 -7.36
CA LYS A 195 5.10 -7.71 -8.71
C LYS A 195 5.09 -6.17 -8.73
N LYS A 196 4.19 -5.55 -7.95
CA LYS A 196 4.05 -4.08 -7.79
C LYS A 196 5.34 -3.48 -7.22
N PHE A 197 5.84 -4.04 -6.11
CA PHE A 197 7.00 -3.52 -5.39
C PHE A 197 8.34 -4.02 -5.93
N LYS A 198 8.36 -5.03 -6.80
CA LYS A 198 9.60 -5.70 -7.26
C LYS A 198 10.44 -6.21 -6.09
N LEU A 199 9.74 -6.70 -5.07
CA LEU A 199 10.30 -7.31 -3.87
C LEU A 199 9.71 -8.71 -3.75
N ARG A 200 10.42 -9.63 -3.09
CA ARG A 200 9.87 -10.90 -2.61
C ARG A 200 9.88 -10.91 -1.09
N CYS A 201 8.85 -11.46 -0.48
CA CYS A 201 8.73 -11.64 0.97
C CYS A 201 9.25 -13.01 1.44
N CYS A 202 9.37 -13.99 0.54
CA CYS A 202 9.89 -15.32 0.81
C CYS A 202 10.57 -15.91 -0.44
N ARG A 203 11.21 -17.07 -0.29
CA ARG A 203 11.78 -17.87 -1.39
C ARG A 203 10.95 -19.12 -1.73
N ALA A 204 9.99 -19.46 -0.88
CA ALA A 204 9.08 -20.57 -1.10
C ALA A 204 8.19 -20.30 -2.33
N PRO A 205 7.74 -21.35 -3.03
CA PRO A 205 6.85 -21.23 -4.19
C PRO A 205 5.43 -20.80 -3.80
N GLN A 206 5.03 -21.05 -2.55
CA GLN A 206 3.73 -20.66 -2.00
C GLN A 206 3.93 -19.68 -0.85
N HIS A 207 3.05 -18.69 -0.77
CA HIS A 207 3.07 -17.69 0.29
C HIS A 207 2.40 -18.21 1.56
N SER A 208 3.04 -17.98 2.70
CA SER A 208 2.52 -18.28 4.04
C SER A 208 1.78 -17.09 4.66
N SER A 209 1.13 -17.30 5.80
CA SER A 209 0.57 -16.22 6.63
C SER A 209 1.62 -15.20 7.07
N GLU A 210 2.89 -15.60 7.23
CA GLU A 210 3.99 -14.69 7.54
C GLU A 210 4.30 -13.71 6.40
N CYS A 211 4.07 -14.13 5.15
CA CYS A 211 4.21 -13.26 3.98
C CYS A 211 3.20 -12.11 4.06
N MET A 212 1.94 -12.43 4.39
CA MET A 212 0.88 -11.45 4.61
C MET A 212 1.24 -10.48 5.72
N ASN A 213 1.72 -10.98 6.86
CA ASN A 213 2.15 -10.15 7.97
C ASN A 213 3.32 -9.23 7.59
N SER A 214 4.26 -9.72 6.79
CA SER A 214 5.38 -8.92 6.30
C SER A 214 4.89 -7.75 5.43
N TRP A 215 3.92 -7.98 4.54
CA TRP A 215 3.29 -6.92 3.77
C TRP A 215 2.48 -5.94 4.63
N LYS A 216 1.81 -6.41 5.69
CA LYS A 216 1.08 -5.54 6.63
C LYS A 216 2.05 -4.60 7.34
N LEU A 217 3.18 -5.14 7.78
CA LEU A 217 4.27 -4.36 8.37
C LEU A 217 4.86 -3.36 7.38
N LEU A 218 4.97 -3.71 6.09
CA LEU A 218 5.44 -2.77 5.07
C LEU A 218 4.44 -1.62 4.86
N LYS A 219 3.13 -1.92 4.80
CA LYS A 219 2.06 -0.91 4.73
C LYS A 219 2.13 0.03 5.93
N PHE A 220 2.20 -0.53 7.14
CA PHE A 220 2.35 0.24 8.38
C PHE A 220 3.63 1.09 8.36
N TYR A 221 4.74 0.54 7.84
CA TYR A 221 5.99 1.28 7.71
C TYR A 221 5.83 2.52 6.83
N VAL A 222 5.19 2.40 5.66
CA VAL A 222 5.01 3.55 4.77
C VAL A 222 3.95 4.55 5.26
N GLN A 223 2.96 4.11 6.04
CA GLN A 223 1.92 4.99 6.61
C GLN A 223 2.37 5.73 7.88
N LYS A 224 3.20 5.11 8.73
CA LYS A 224 3.55 5.66 10.04
C LYS A 224 5.05 5.78 10.27
N ILE A 225 5.77 4.66 10.30
CA ILE A 225 7.19 4.64 10.70
C ILE A 225 8.05 5.54 9.80
N MET A 226 7.77 5.59 8.49
CA MET A 226 8.47 6.45 7.55
C MET A 226 8.37 7.93 7.93
N PHE A 227 7.22 8.38 8.44
CA PHE A 227 6.94 9.75 8.88
C PHE A 227 7.68 10.07 10.19
N ASP A 228 7.65 9.17 11.16
CA ASP A 228 8.41 9.28 12.41
C ASP A 228 9.91 9.48 12.14
N ASN A 229 10.46 8.70 11.20
CA ASN A 229 11.86 8.79 10.80
C ASN A 229 12.27 10.12 10.17
N ILE A 230 11.30 10.86 9.60
CA ILE A 230 11.52 12.18 9.04
C ILE A 230 10.95 13.27 9.95
N GLY A 231 10.54 12.95 11.19
CA GLY A 231 10.01 13.88 12.18
C GLY A 231 8.83 14.70 11.68
N ILE A 232 7.87 14.03 11.02
CA ILE A 232 6.58 14.60 10.59
C ILE A 232 5.50 13.69 11.14
N GLU A 233 4.36 14.28 11.55
CA GLU A 233 3.19 13.51 11.94
C GLU A 233 2.42 13.01 10.72
N PRO A 234 2.05 11.72 10.62
CA PRO A 234 1.22 11.24 9.52
C PRO A 234 -0.19 11.84 9.58
N TRP A 235 -0.86 11.96 8.44
CA TRP A 235 -2.29 12.27 8.44
C TRP A 235 -3.07 11.02 8.87
N LEU A 236 -4.05 11.20 9.75
CA LEU A 236 -4.93 10.14 10.22
C LEU A 236 -6.35 10.47 9.76
N ALA A 237 -7.07 9.46 9.26
CA ALA A 237 -8.46 9.62 8.96
C ALA A 237 -9.21 9.91 10.25
N VAL A 238 -9.86 11.08 10.31
CA VAL A 238 -10.87 11.32 11.33
C VAL A 238 -12.03 10.42 10.94
N GLU A 239 -12.17 9.29 11.63
CA GLU A 239 -13.39 8.52 11.55
C GLU A 239 -14.50 9.47 11.98
N SER A 240 -15.38 9.79 11.02
CA SER A 240 -16.57 10.57 11.27
C SER A 240 -17.46 9.73 12.18
N THR A 241 -17.18 9.80 13.47
CA THR A 241 -18.01 9.28 14.54
C THR A 241 -19.25 10.16 14.57
N ASN A 242 -20.16 9.92 13.63
CA ASN A 242 -21.53 10.40 13.75
C ASN A 242 -22.32 9.61 14.82
N ASP A 243 -21.64 8.71 15.56
CA ASP A 243 -22.09 8.05 16.79
C ASP A 243 -21.47 8.65 18.08
N VAL A 244 -21.22 9.97 18.14
CA VAL A 244 -20.90 10.63 19.43
C VAL A 244 -22.18 11.06 20.15
N SER A 245 -22.89 10.06 20.67
CA SER A 245 -23.59 10.18 21.94
C SER A 245 -23.22 8.97 22.80
N ASN A 246 -22.12 9.07 23.56
CA ASN A 246 -21.84 8.37 24.83
C ASN A 246 -20.37 7.99 25.11
N PHE A 247 -19.39 8.31 24.26
CA PHE A 247 -18.00 8.03 24.60
C PHE A 247 -17.34 9.18 25.37
N SER A 248 -17.54 9.19 26.69
CA SER A 248 -16.73 9.99 27.60
C SER A 248 -15.31 9.40 27.67
N LEU A 249 -14.33 10.12 27.14
CA LEU A 249 -12.91 9.79 27.28
C LEU A 249 -12.52 9.71 28.78
N PRO A 250 -11.98 8.58 29.27
CA PRO A 250 -11.46 8.50 30.61
C PRO A 250 -10.24 9.43 30.72
N GLN A 251 -10.31 10.38 31.66
CA GLN A 251 -9.20 11.27 31.94
C GLN A 251 -7.97 10.48 32.40
N ASN A 252 -6.84 10.77 31.74
CA ASN A 252 -5.52 10.21 31.97
C ASN A 252 -5.15 10.07 33.45
N LYS A 253 -4.96 8.82 33.91
CA LYS A 253 -3.96 8.48 34.92
C LYS A 253 -2.85 7.69 34.24
N MET A 254 -1.65 8.26 34.31
CA MET A 254 -0.40 7.66 33.87
C MET A 254 -0.22 6.25 34.44
N VAL A 255 -0.10 5.24 33.58
CA VAL A 255 0.60 3.99 33.90
C VAL A 255 1.23 3.47 32.61
N GLU A 256 2.56 3.34 32.64
CA GLU A 256 3.37 2.62 31.65
C GLU A 256 2.94 1.14 31.63
N LYS A 257 2.27 0.67 30.57
CA LYS A 257 2.19 -0.75 30.23
C LYS A 257 2.27 -0.96 28.72
N GLY A 258 2.96 -2.04 28.36
CA GLY A 258 3.35 -2.44 27.02
C GLY A 258 2.17 -2.68 26.08
N ILE A 259 2.48 -2.53 24.80
CA ILE A 259 1.57 -2.72 23.67
C ILE A 259 1.51 -4.22 23.37
N ASP A 260 0.51 -4.89 23.90
CA ASP A 260 -0.05 -6.15 23.39
C ASP A 260 -1.58 -6.01 23.51
N GLU A 261 -2.31 -6.51 22.52
CA GLU A 261 -3.79 -6.42 22.32
C GLU A 261 -4.32 -5.15 21.63
N ILE A 262 -4.41 -5.19 20.30
CA ILE A 262 -5.62 -4.78 19.54
C ILE A 262 -5.64 -5.61 18.25
N ILE A 263 -6.68 -6.42 18.03
CA ILE A 263 -7.43 -6.64 16.76
C ILE A 263 -8.51 -7.69 17.10
N ASP A 264 -9.76 -7.26 17.13
CA ASP A 264 -10.94 -8.12 16.96
C ASP A 264 -11.86 -7.48 15.90
N VAL A 265 -12.62 -8.33 15.23
CA VAL A 265 -13.13 -8.26 13.86
C VAL A 265 -14.38 -7.37 13.71
N CYS A 266 -14.47 -6.60 12.62
CA CYS A 266 -15.73 -6.02 12.12
C CYS A 266 -16.13 -6.67 10.79
N GLU A 267 -17.38 -7.10 10.70
CA GLU A 267 -18.06 -7.62 9.51
C GLU A 267 -18.35 -6.48 8.50
N PRO A 268 -18.44 -6.77 7.18
CA PRO A 268 -18.85 -5.79 6.19
C PRO A 268 -20.37 -5.79 5.94
N GLU A 269 -20.99 -4.61 6.00
CA GLU A 269 -22.36 -4.37 5.51
C GLU A 269 -22.37 -4.06 4.00
N GLU A 270 -23.45 -4.50 3.34
CA GLU A 270 -23.73 -4.31 1.92
C GLU A 270 -24.15 -2.87 1.61
N ILE A 271 -23.50 -2.24 0.63
CA ILE A 271 -23.86 -0.90 0.13
C ILE A 271 -24.45 -1.05 -1.28
N ASN A 272 -25.72 -0.68 -1.42
CA ASN A 272 -26.39 -0.49 -2.72
C ASN A 272 -25.73 0.65 -3.51
N ALA A 273 -25.23 0.36 -4.70
CA ALA A 273 -24.60 1.32 -5.60
C ALA A 273 -25.56 1.73 -6.73
N GLU A 274 -25.88 3.02 -6.84
CA GLU A 274 -26.44 3.64 -8.04
C GLU A 274 -25.36 3.88 -9.12
N PRO A 275 -25.72 3.94 -10.41
CA PRO A 275 -24.74 3.88 -11.50
C PRO A 275 -24.03 5.22 -11.75
N LEU A 276 -22.72 5.10 -11.98
CA LEU A 276 -21.76 6.17 -12.22
C LEU A 276 -21.77 6.71 -13.66
N CYS A 277 -21.31 7.95 -13.72
CA CYS A 277 -20.97 8.76 -14.88
C CYS A 277 -20.24 8.01 -16.00
N LEU A 278 -20.69 8.26 -17.24
CA LEU A 278 -20.02 7.89 -18.48
C LEU A 278 -18.60 8.49 -18.53
N PHE A 279 -17.57 7.63 -18.41
CA PHE A 279 -16.22 7.99 -18.81
C PHE A 279 -16.02 7.64 -20.28
N LYS A 280 -15.47 8.58 -21.05
CA LYS A 280 -15.05 8.32 -22.43
C LYS A 280 -13.80 7.44 -22.38
N GLU A 281 -13.89 6.27 -22.99
CA GLU A 281 -12.72 5.49 -23.36
C GLU A 281 -11.90 6.34 -24.34
N VAL A 282 -10.65 6.64 -23.98
CA VAL A 282 -9.70 7.27 -24.89
C VAL A 282 -8.89 6.15 -25.51
N ASP A 283 -8.93 6.06 -26.84
CA ASP A 283 -8.18 5.08 -27.61
C ASP A 283 -6.66 5.21 -27.35
N ASP A 284 -6.03 4.08 -27.04
CA ASP A 284 -4.67 3.96 -26.49
C ASP A 284 -3.53 4.17 -27.52
N GLU A 285 -3.75 4.84 -28.66
CA GLU A 285 -2.78 4.84 -29.77
C GLU A 285 -1.58 5.80 -29.63
N ASP A 286 -1.53 6.71 -28.64
CA ASP A 286 -0.45 7.74 -28.56
C ASP A 286 0.41 7.72 -27.28
N ILE A 287 0.46 6.61 -26.52
CA ILE A 287 1.33 6.53 -25.33
C ILE A 287 2.71 5.99 -25.73
N ASP A 288 3.66 6.92 -25.92
CA ASP A 288 5.08 6.67 -26.17
C ASP A 288 5.68 5.63 -25.18
N PRO A 289 6.04 4.42 -25.66
CA PRO A 289 6.61 3.36 -24.84
C PRO A 289 8.05 3.65 -24.37
N ASP A 290 8.74 4.68 -24.88
CA ASP A 290 10.10 5.03 -24.47
C ASP A 290 10.17 5.91 -23.19
N LEU A 291 9.01 6.32 -22.68
CA LEU A 291 8.84 6.82 -21.32
C LEU A 291 8.86 5.70 -20.26
N PHE A 292 8.91 4.42 -20.65
CA PHE A 292 8.56 3.30 -19.78
C PHE A 292 9.70 2.42 -19.25
N PHE A 293 10.95 2.57 -19.70
CA PHE A 293 12.08 1.82 -19.13
C PHE A 293 13.25 2.72 -18.73
N GLY A 294 13.77 2.49 -17.52
CA GLY A 294 14.87 3.27 -16.92
C GLY A 294 15.06 3.01 -15.41
N PHE A 295 15.08 1.73 -15.01
CA PHE A 295 15.79 1.24 -13.83
C PHE A 295 16.65 0.06 -14.26
#